data_AF-D3B6N8-F1
#
_entry.id   AF-D3B6N8-F1
#
_cell.length_a   1.000
_cell.length_b   1.000
_cell.length_c   1.000
_cell.angle_alpha   90.00
_cell.angle_beta   90.00
_cell.angle_gamma   90.00
#
_symmetry.space_group_name_H-M   'P 1'
#
loop_
_entity.id
_entity.type
_entity.pdbx_description
1 polymer ?
#
loop_
_entity_poly.entity_id
_entity_poly.type
_entity_poly.pdbx_seq_one_letter_code
_entity_poly.pdbx_strand_id
1 'polypeptide(L)'
;MLRLENFWEDECQQPLLRLDRGFIKEEGVDKIIERMGKWRELIGIKDSEITPVVYGTEEPQRIFVLDAERTFQNIDSKAKLVRILNYLNKQFGDYQQGLSYVASFLMLGMDEHQAIVTLEEINKMLPGYWKHEATNFGIEAFTFYHILGDFHPEVKAHLTKHLIDPATFCQRWFSGLCVHCLPFRQLFRFYDQFFENGREFLLRFGISLMGVFSKQLLAANSYNQLYSLLVLDYKVVEISEDQYNAIFDEASNYDISKYDLPTIRQEQFDKHLKARFESSAKALQEVEAIDDCQWCLDNLPELYCIDCAVVICQDCVDDGKGDEHNHTDEHKVITLEEYEDRQAELKKKKTDDDITAKLSNLSI
;
A
#
# COMPACT_ATOMS: atom_id res chain seq x y z
N MET A 1 15.33 14.77 8.10
CA MET A 1 14.55 15.47 9.15
C MET A 1 15.32 15.67 10.46
N LEU A 2 16.18 14.74 10.88
CA LEU A 2 16.89 14.79 12.17
C LEU A 2 17.76 16.05 12.41
N ARG A 3 18.06 16.82 11.36
CA ARG A 3 18.81 18.09 11.42
C ARG A 3 17.94 19.34 11.64
N LEU A 4 16.62 19.19 11.70
CA LEU A 4 15.73 20.33 12.01
C LEU A 4 15.96 20.76 13.46
N GLU A 5 16.06 22.08 13.69
CA GLU A 5 16.43 22.67 14.99
C GLU A 5 15.52 22.18 16.14
N ASN A 6 14.21 22.13 15.89
CA ASN A 6 13.20 21.71 16.87
C ASN A 6 12.70 20.27 16.66
N PHE A 7 13.44 19.43 15.92
CA PHE A 7 12.98 18.09 15.55
C PHE A 7 12.48 17.27 16.75
N TRP A 8 13.24 17.23 17.84
CA TRP A 8 12.88 16.43 19.01
C TRP A 8 11.74 17.04 19.82
N GLU A 9 11.58 18.35 19.81
CA GLU A 9 10.46 19.02 20.47
C GLU A 9 9.16 18.73 19.71
N ASP A 10 9.22 18.80 18.37
CA ASP A 10 8.08 18.61 17.49
C ASP A 10 7.66 17.14 17.36
N GLU A 11 8.62 16.23 17.21
CA GLU A 11 8.35 14.87 16.69
C GLU A 11 8.47 13.74 17.74
N CYS A 12 9.07 13.96 18.92
CA CYS A 12 9.43 12.87 19.84
C CYS A 12 8.27 11.94 20.27
N GLN A 13 7.03 12.41 20.20
CA GLN A 13 5.84 11.64 20.59
C GLN A 13 5.25 10.77 19.46
N GLN A 14 5.74 10.94 18.23
CA GLN A 14 5.20 10.26 17.06
C GLN A 14 5.40 8.74 17.12
N PRO A 15 4.45 7.93 16.61
CA PRO A 15 4.53 6.47 16.67
C PRO A 15 5.83 5.90 16.10
N LEU A 16 6.39 6.52 15.05
CA LEU A 16 7.67 6.15 14.46
C LEU A 16 8.82 6.23 15.47
N LEU A 17 8.94 7.35 16.19
CA LEU A 17 10.05 7.61 17.11
C LEU A 17 9.92 6.89 18.46
N ARG A 18 8.76 6.31 18.79
CA ARG A 18 8.60 5.49 20.01
C ARG A 18 9.54 4.29 20.05
N LEU A 19 9.97 3.81 18.89
CA LEU A 19 10.90 2.69 18.77
C LEU A 19 12.36 3.12 18.69
N ASP A 20 12.68 4.42 18.75
CA ASP A 20 14.08 4.88 18.84
C ASP A 20 14.76 4.38 20.11
N ARG A 21 14.06 4.45 21.25
CA ARG A 21 14.57 4.03 22.57
C ARG A 21 15.94 4.64 22.93
N GLY A 22 16.25 5.84 22.43
CA GLY A 22 17.49 6.57 22.70
C GLY A 22 18.64 6.25 21.74
N PHE A 23 18.43 5.37 20.76
CA PHE A 23 19.47 4.94 19.82
C PHE A 23 20.08 6.09 19.02
N ILE A 24 19.25 6.98 18.44
CA ILE A 24 19.76 8.12 17.65
C ILE A 24 20.62 9.05 18.52
N LYS A 25 20.23 9.26 19.78
CA LYS A 25 21.00 10.09 20.72
C LYS A 25 22.34 9.44 21.08
N GLU A 26 22.36 8.12 21.24
CA GLU A 26 23.57 7.36 21.57
C GLU A 26 24.58 7.36 20.41
N GLU A 27 24.13 7.09 19.19
CA GLU A 27 24.99 7.04 18.01
C GLU A 27 25.44 8.43 17.54
N GLY A 28 24.52 9.40 17.62
CA GLY A 28 24.68 10.74 17.09
C GLY A 28 24.08 10.88 15.69
N VAL A 29 23.39 12.01 15.46
CA VAL A 29 22.63 12.29 14.22
C VAL A 29 23.49 12.16 12.96
N ASP A 30 24.72 12.66 12.96
CA ASP A 30 25.57 12.62 11.77
C ASP A 30 25.99 11.18 11.39
N LYS A 31 26.25 10.31 12.37
CA LYS A 31 26.54 8.90 12.11
C LYS A 31 25.33 8.15 11.57
N ILE A 32 24.14 8.48 12.08
CA ILE A 32 22.88 7.92 11.57
C ILE A 32 22.70 8.30 10.11
N ILE A 33 22.86 9.58 9.76
CA ILE A 33 22.75 10.07 8.39
C ILE A 33 23.82 9.42 7.49
N GLU A 34 25.07 9.30 7.97
CA GLU A 34 26.14 8.62 7.24
C GLU A 34 25.80 7.15 6.95
N ARG A 35 25.27 6.42 7.94
CA ARG A 35 24.86 5.03 7.77
C ARG A 35 23.71 4.88 6.77
N MET A 36 22.71 5.75 6.82
CA MET A 36 21.64 5.79 5.81
C MET A 36 22.19 6.14 4.42
N GLY A 37 23.25 6.96 4.34
CA GLY A 37 23.99 7.22 3.10
C GLY A 37 24.58 5.95 2.48
N LYS A 38 25.19 5.08 3.29
CA LYS A 38 25.80 3.82 2.84
C LYS A 38 24.79 2.86 2.19
N TRP A 39 23.53 2.87 2.63
CA TRP A 39 22.48 2.08 2.00
C TRP A 39 22.27 2.43 0.52
N ARG A 40 22.35 3.73 0.19
CA ARG A 40 22.23 4.20 -1.19
C ARG A 40 23.42 3.78 -2.04
N GLU A 41 24.62 3.76 -1.45
CA GLU A 41 25.82 3.24 -2.10
C GLU A 41 25.73 1.73 -2.38
N LEU A 42 25.19 0.93 -1.44
CA LEU A 42 25.01 -0.51 -1.59
C LEU A 42 24.10 -0.87 -2.77
N ILE A 43 23.07 -0.06 -3.03
CA ILE A 43 22.17 -0.22 -4.18
C ILE A 43 22.64 0.54 -5.43
N GLY A 44 23.86 1.07 -5.40
CA GLY A 44 24.52 1.67 -6.57
C GLY A 44 24.07 3.08 -6.93
N ILE A 45 23.32 3.78 -6.06
CA ILE A 45 22.93 5.18 -6.27
C ILE A 45 24.08 6.09 -5.85
N LYS A 46 24.54 6.94 -6.76
CA LYS A 46 25.46 8.04 -6.43
C LYS A 46 24.69 9.34 -6.21
N ASP A 47 25.11 10.15 -5.25
CA ASP A 47 24.50 11.46 -4.97
C ASP A 47 24.46 12.37 -6.22
N SER A 48 25.43 12.26 -7.12
CA SER A 48 25.49 13.03 -8.37
C SER A 48 24.42 12.65 -9.40
N GLU A 49 23.79 11.49 -9.25
CA GLU A 49 22.80 10.95 -10.18
C GLU A 49 21.36 11.23 -9.72
N ILE A 50 21.20 11.76 -8.50
CA ILE A 50 19.89 12.11 -7.93
C ILE A 50 19.42 13.42 -8.57
N THR A 51 18.41 13.32 -9.41
CA THR A 51 17.79 14.48 -10.05
C THR A 51 16.68 15.05 -9.16
N PRO A 52 16.57 16.39 -9.06
CA PRO A 52 15.45 17.01 -8.37
C PRO A 52 14.12 16.60 -9.02
N VAL A 53 13.21 16.12 -8.19
CA VAL A 53 11.86 15.75 -8.60
C VAL A 53 11.01 17.01 -8.76
N VAL A 54 10.36 17.13 -9.92
CA VAL A 54 9.36 18.18 -10.16
C VAL A 54 7.99 17.63 -9.81
N TYR A 55 7.35 18.23 -8.81
CA TYR A 55 6.01 17.87 -8.39
C TYR A 55 4.96 18.55 -9.27
N GLY A 56 3.87 17.83 -9.56
CA GLY A 56 2.70 18.40 -10.23
C GLY A 56 1.88 19.32 -9.31
N THR A 57 0.90 20.01 -9.87
CA THR A 57 -0.03 20.90 -9.16
C THR A 57 -1.35 20.25 -8.77
N GLU A 58 -1.44 18.93 -8.90
CA GLU A 58 -2.65 18.17 -8.57
C GLU A 58 -2.86 18.12 -7.05
N GLU A 59 -4.13 18.18 -6.64
CA GLU A 59 -4.52 18.01 -5.25
C GLU A 59 -4.11 16.62 -4.74
N PRO A 60 -3.50 16.54 -3.54
CA PRO A 60 -3.06 15.26 -3.00
C PRO A 60 -4.25 14.39 -2.61
N GLN A 61 -4.13 13.09 -2.84
CA GLN A 61 -5.15 12.16 -2.37
C GLN A 61 -5.29 12.23 -0.84
N ARG A 62 -6.53 12.21 -0.36
CA ARG A 62 -6.87 12.33 1.07
C ARG A 62 -6.12 11.33 1.96
N ILE A 63 -5.88 10.11 1.47
CA ILE A 63 -5.17 9.07 2.22
C ILE A 63 -3.72 9.48 2.55
N PHE A 64 -3.03 10.18 1.65
CA PHE A 64 -1.65 10.65 1.88
C PHE A 64 -1.60 11.73 2.95
N VAL A 65 -2.60 12.63 2.95
CA VAL A 65 -2.74 13.67 3.98
C VAL A 65 -2.95 13.03 5.34
N LEU A 66 -3.89 12.09 5.45
CA LEU A 66 -4.18 11.39 6.71
C LEU A 66 -2.97 10.61 7.23
N ASP A 67 -2.21 9.93 6.37
CA ASP A 67 -1.01 9.23 6.79
C ASP A 67 0.11 10.19 7.21
N ALA A 68 0.26 11.34 6.56
CA ALA A 68 1.20 12.37 7.00
C ALA A 68 0.82 12.97 8.36
N GLU A 69 -0.46 13.24 8.59
CA GLU A 69 -0.99 13.76 9.87
C GLU A 69 -0.74 12.81 11.04
N ARG A 70 -0.77 11.49 10.81
CA ARG A 70 -0.50 10.46 11.82
C ARG A 70 0.99 10.24 12.09
N THR A 71 1.84 10.67 11.15
CA THR A 71 3.26 10.31 11.12
C THR A 71 4.15 11.43 11.66
N PHE A 72 3.84 12.69 11.34
CA PHE A 72 4.62 13.85 11.73
C PHE A 72 3.73 14.92 12.37
N GLN A 73 4.31 15.83 13.15
CA GLN A 73 3.63 17.04 13.63
C GLN A 73 3.98 18.26 12.81
N ASN A 74 5.26 18.41 12.47
CA ASN A 74 5.80 19.54 11.74
C ASN A 74 5.13 19.67 10.36
N ILE A 75 4.60 20.85 10.08
CA ILE A 75 3.80 21.12 8.86
C ILE A 75 4.61 20.88 7.59
N ASP A 76 5.87 21.34 7.59
CA ASP A 76 6.74 21.13 6.43
C ASP A 76 6.95 19.64 6.20
N SER A 77 7.27 18.89 7.25
CA SER A 77 7.51 17.44 7.18
C SER A 77 6.29 16.66 6.70
N LYS A 78 5.07 17.04 7.14
CA LYS A 78 3.81 16.51 6.58
C LYS A 78 3.72 16.78 5.09
N ALA A 79 3.96 18.02 4.67
CA ALA A 79 3.89 18.41 3.26
C ALA A 79 4.94 17.67 2.42
N LYS A 80 6.15 17.43 2.94
CA LYS A 80 7.18 16.62 2.26
C LYS A 80 6.68 15.19 2.03
N LEU A 81 6.15 14.55 3.07
CA LEU A 81 5.65 13.18 2.96
C LEU A 81 4.49 13.09 1.96
N VAL A 82 3.55 14.02 1.99
CA VAL A 82 2.45 14.08 1.00
C VAL A 82 2.98 14.19 -0.43
N ARG A 83 3.96 15.07 -0.69
CA ARG A 83 4.56 15.21 -2.02
C ARG A 83 5.26 13.93 -2.49
N ILE A 84 6.04 13.29 -1.62
CA ILE A 84 6.72 12.02 -1.90
C ILE A 84 5.70 10.94 -2.23
N LEU A 85 4.66 10.76 -1.41
CA LEU A 85 3.63 9.75 -1.63
C LEU A 85 2.85 9.98 -2.92
N ASN A 86 2.49 11.24 -3.21
CA ASN A 86 1.79 11.57 -4.45
C ASN A 86 2.64 11.28 -5.69
N TYR A 87 3.94 11.60 -5.63
CA TYR A 87 4.87 11.27 -6.70
C TYR A 87 4.99 9.76 -6.91
N LEU A 88 5.24 9.01 -5.83
CA LEU A 88 5.46 7.56 -5.91
C LEU A 88 4.21 6.80 -6.30
N ASN A 89 3.02 7.25 -5.87
CA ASN A 89 1.75 6.65 -6.33
C ASN A 89 1.62 6.70 -7.85
N LYS A 90 2.05 7.81 -8.49
CA LYS A 90 2.06 7.90 -9.96
C LYS A 90 3.09 6.97 -10.58
N GLN A 91 4.29 6.87 -10.00
CA GLN A 91 5.35 6.01 -10.52
C GLN A 91 5.01 4.52 -10.37
N PHE A 92 4.41 4.14 -9.25
CA PHE A 92 4.11 2.74 -8.94
C PHE A 92 2.73 2.31 -9.46
N GLY A 93 1.88 3.29 -9.76
CA GLY A 93 0.52 3.14 -10.28
C GLY A 93 -0.53 2.85 -9.19
N ASP A 94 -0.12 2.79 -7.92
CA ASP A 94 -0.99 2.42 -6.80
C ASP A 94 -0.31 2.73 -5.45
N TYR A 95 -1.05 2.59 -4.35
CA TYR A 95 -0.61 2.86 -2.98
C TYR A 95 -1.04 1.79 -1.98
N GLN A 96 -0.10 1.41 -1.12
CA GLN A 96 -0.34 0.64 0.09
C GLN A 96 0.41 1.32 1.26
N GLN A 97 -0.23 1.34 2.43
CA GLN A 97 0.24 2.08 3.61
C GLN A 97 1.69 1.79 4.05
N GLY A 98 2.20 0.59 3.78
CA GLY A 98 3.60 0.23 4.05
C GLY A 98 4.59 1.19 3.40
N LEU A 99 4.25 1.77 2.24
CA LEU A 99 5.08 2.77 1.56
C LEU A 99 5.28 4.02 2.42
N SER A 100 4.23 4.51 3.10
CA SER A 100 4.33 5.68 3.97
C SER A 100 5.20 5.42 5.20
N TYR A 101 5.14 4.21 5.76
CA TYR A 101 6.02 3.82 6.87
C TYR A 101 7.49 3.84 6.45
N VAL A 102 7.82 3.24 5.31
CA VAL A 102 9.20 3.22 4.82
C VAL A 102 9.66 4.61 4.42
N ALA A 103 8.83 5.39 3.72
CA ALA A 103 9.16 6.75 3.32
C ALA A 103 9.45 7.66 4.52
N SER A 104 8.59 7.64 5.54
CA SER A 104 8.77 8.44 6.74
C SER A 104 10.02 8.07 7.53
N PHE A 105 10.36 6.78 7.61
CA PHE A 105 11.61 6.33 8.21
C PHE A 105 12.84 6.86 7.43
N LEU A 106 12.86 6.74 6.10
CA LEU A 106 13.96 7.22 5.27
C LEU A 106 14.13 8.75 5.38
N MET A 107 13.04 9.50 5.44
CA MET A 107 13.03 10.96 5.62
C MET A 107 13.71 11.42 6.93
N LEU A 108 13.92 10.55 7.91
CA LEU A 108 14.68 10.89 9.11
C LEU A 108 16.09 11.35 8.76
N GLY A 109 16.82 10.58 7.93
CA GLY A 109 18.19 10.89 7.54
C GLY A 109 18.38 11.40 6.11
N MET A 110 17.40 11.19 5.23
CA MET A 110 17.47 11.56 3.82
C MET A 110 16.65 12.82 3.51
N ASP A 111 17.08 13.58 2.49
CA ASP A 111 16.22 14.59 1.88
C ASP A 111 15.12 13.95 0.98
N GLU A 112 14.23 14.77 0.42
CA GLU A 112 13.10 14.28 -0.38
C GLU A 112 13.54 13.47 -1.61
N HIS A 113 14.53 13.96 -2.35
CA HIS A 113 14.96 13.33 -3.59
C HIS A 113 15.75 12.06 -3.30
N GLN A 114 16.59 12.09 -2.27
CA GLN A 114 17.28 10.91 -1.78
C GLN A 114 16.31 9.81 -1.33
N ALA A 115 15.25 10.18 -0.59
CA ALA A 115 14.22 9.23 -0.17
C ALA A 115 13.46 8.64 -1.36
N ILE A 116 13.07 9.47 -2.34
CA ILE A 116 12.34 9.01 -3.55
C ILE A 116 13.16 7.98 -4.33
N VAL A 117 14.41 8.30 -4.70
CA VAL A 117 15.24 7.37 -5.50
C VAL A 117 15.51 6.09 -4.72
N THR A 118 15.73 6.18 -3.40
CA THR A 118 15.88 4.99 -2.55
C THR A 118 14.63 4.12 -2.56
N LEU A 119 13.43 4.71 -2.47
CA LEU A 119 12.15 3.98 -2.52
C LEU A 119 11.90 3.35 -3.89
N GLU A 120 12.29 4.00 -4.97
CA GLU A 120 12.20 3.44 -6.33
C GLU A 120 13.09 2.20 -6.48
N GLU A 121 14.32 2.22 -5.97
CA GLU A 121 15.20 1.04 -5.96
C GLU A 121 14.64 -0.08 -5.07
N ILE A 122 14.11 0.24 -3.89
CA ILE A 122 13.43 -0.75 -3.04
C ILE A 122 12.24 -1.37 -3.81
N ASN A 123 11.46 -0.57 -4.54
CA ASN A 123 10.36 -1.08 -5.35
C ASN A 123 10.84 -1.99 -6.50
N LYS A 124 12.03 -1.77 -7.06
CA LYS A 124 12.65 -2.71 -8.02
C LYS A 124 13.04 -4.03 -7.35
N MET A 125 13.50 -3.97 -6.10
CA MET A 125 13.84 -5.17 -5.30
C MET A 125 12.58 -5.93 -4.84
N LEU A 126 11.49 -5.21 -4.58
CA LEU A 126 10.21 -5.71 -4.05
C LEU A 126 9.03 -5.31 -4.94
N PRO A 127 9.03 -5.72 -6.22
CA PRO A 127 8.05 -5.21 -7.19
C PRO A 127 6.64 -5.55 -6.77
N GLY A 128 5.78 -4.54 -6.68
CA GLY A 128 4.35 -4.72 -6.40
C GLY A 128 3.99 -4.95 -4.93
N TYR A 129 4.93 -4.78 -4.00
CA TYR A 129 4.66 -4.91 -2.55
C TYR A 129 3.82 -3.78 -1.99
N TRP A 130 3.82 -2.63 -2.66
CA TRP A 130 3.07 -1.44 -2.26
C TRP A 130 1.89 -1.12 -3.19
N LYS A 131 1.39 -2.12 -3.91
CA LYS A 131 0.13 -2.02 -4.68
C LYS A 131 -1.04 -2.53 -3.83
N HIS A 132 -2.25 -2.08 -4.14
CA HIS A 132 -3.47 -2.45 -3.44
C HIS A 132 -3.72 -3.97 -3.46
N GLU A 133 -3.60 -4.59 -4.63
CA GLU A 133 -3.75 -6.05 -4.77
C GLU A 133 -2.60 -6.84 -4.13
N ALA A 134 -1.45 -6.17 -3.91
CA ALA A 134 -0.24 -6.65 -3.25
C ALA A 134 0.16 -8.10 -3.61
N THR A 135 -0.02 -8.50 -4.88
CA THR A 135 0.09 -9.89 -5.33
C THR A 135 1.44 -10.50 -4.98
N ASN A 136 2.51 -9.80 -5.35
CA ASN A 136 3.88 -10.28 -5.13
C ASN A 136 4.24 -10.32 -3.65
N PHE A 137 3.67 -9.43 -2.83
CA PHE A 137 3.78 -9.53 -1.38
C PHE A 137 3.09 -10.81 -0.87
N GLY A 138 1.85 -11.07 -1.30
CA GLY A 138 1.11 -12.26 -0.91
C GLY A 138 1.84 -13.54 -1.31
N ILE A 139 2.36 -13.60 -2.54
CA ILE A 139 3.19 -14.71 -3.03
C ILE A 139 4.39 -14.91 -2.10
N GLU A 140 5.09 -13.85 -1.72
CA GLU A 140 6.26 -13.98 -0.85
C GLU A 140 5.87 -14.43 0.56
N ALA A 141 4.76 -13.94 1.12
CA ALA A 141 4.25 -14.35 2.43
C ALA A 141 3.93 -15.85 2.46
N PHE A 142 3.26 -16.37 1.42
CA PHE A 142 2.98 -17.81 1.30
C PHE A 142 4.25 -18.62 0.97
N THR A 143 5.18 -18.08 0.19
CA THR A 143 6.47 -18.72 -0.12
C THR A 143 7.29 -18.89 1.15
N PHE A 144 7.42 -17.83 1.95
CA PHE A 144 8.00 -17.87 3.29
C PHE A 144 7.35 -18.96 4.14
N TYR A 145 6.01 -18.94 4.24
CA TYR A 145 5.28 -19.89 5.07
C TYR A 145 5.40 -21.33 4.57
N HIS A 146 5.55 -21.53 3.27
CA HIS A 146 5.84 -22.82 2.66
C HIS A 146 7.18 -23.36 3.18
N ILE A 147 8.27 -22.65 2.92
CA ILE A 147 9.64 -23.10 3.27
C ILE A 147 9.89 -23.13 4.79
N LEU A 148 9.16 -22.33 5.57
CA LEU A 148 9.17 -22.41 7.04
C LEU A 148 8.89 -23.84 7.54
N GLY A 149 8.10 -24.62 6.80
CA GLY A 149 7.75 -25.99 7.17
C GLY A 149 8.91 -26.95 7.18
N ASP A 150 9.97 -26.66 6.43
CA ASP A 150 11.15 -27.52 6.37
C ASP A 150 12.14 -27.19 7.48
N PHE A 151 12.13 -25.94 7.96
CA PHE A 151 13.03 -25.48 9.02
C PHE A 151 12.41 -25.61 10.41
N HIS A 152 11.14 -25.23 10.56
CA HIS A 152 10.40 -25.19 11.82
C HIS A 152 9.01 -25.84 11.66
N PRO A 153 8.93 -27.17 11.38
CA PRO A 153 7.68 -27.86 11.06
C PRO A 153 6.62 -27.75 12.17
N GLU A 154 7.04 -27.83 13.44
CA GLU A 154 6.13 -27.73 14.59
C GLU A 154 5.48 -26.35 14.68
N VAL A 155 6.25 -25.28 14.45
CA VAL A 155 5.74 -23.90 14.46
C VAL A 155 4.73 -23.72 13.32
N LYS A 156 5.08 -24.12 12.09
CA LYS A 156 4.15 -24.04 10.95
C LYS A 156 2.87 -24.82 11.20
N ALA A 157 2.96 -26.03 11.74
CA ALA A 157 1.79 -26.84 12.05
C ALA A 157 0.90 -26.16 13.10
N HIS A 158 1.51 -25.58 14.14
CA HIS A 158 0.78 -24.86 15.19
C HIS A 158 0.10 -23.60 14.68
N LEU A 159 0.78 -22.78 13.88
CA LEU A 159 0.20 -21.59 13.24
C LEU A 159 -0.97 -21.96 12.31
N THR A 160 -0.81 -23.03 11.52
CA THR A 160 -1.86 -23.54 10.62
C THR A 160 -3.07 -24.03 11.40
N LYS A 161 -2.86 -24.75 12.51
CA LYS A 161 -3.95 -25.21 13.40
C LYS A 161 -4.77 -24.04 13.95
N HIS A 162 -4.13 -22.90 14.20
CA HIS A 162 -4.78 -21.68 14.69
C HIS A 162 -5.28 -20.75 13.58
N LEU A 163 -5.27 -21.20 12.32
CA LEU A 163 -5.75 -20.45 11.16
C LEU A 163 -5.03 -19.10 10.97
N ILE A 164 -3.74 -19.06 11.32
CA ILE A 164 -2.91 -17.88 11.09
C ILE A 164 -2.60 -17.79 9.59
N ASP A 165 -3.08 -16.74 8.95
CA ASP A 165 -2.72 -16.41 7.56
C ASP A 165 -1.38 -15.65 7.55
N PRO A 166 -0.35 -16.14 6.84
CA PRO A 166 0.94 -15.47 6.77
C PRO A 166 0.88 -14.02 6.28
N ALA A 167 -0.06 -13.68 5.39
CA ALA A 167 -0.20 -12.31 4.90
C ALA A 167 -0.50 -11.30 6.02
N THR A 168 -1.17 -11.72 7.10
CA THR A 168 -1.62 -10.81 8.17
C THR A 168 -0.49 -10.23 9.02
N PHE A 169 0.61 -10.96 9.20
CA PHE A 169 1.78 -10.50 9.94
C PHE A 169 2.95 -10.15 9.02
N CYS A 170 3.12 -10.87 7.90
CA CYS A 170 4.17 -10.55 6.92
C CYS A 170 3.98 -9.16 6.32
N GLN A 171 2.76 -8.60 6.29
CA GLN A 171 2.53 -7.22 5.82
C GLN A 171 3.44 -6.23 6.54
N ARG A 172 3.65 -6.43 7.85
CA ARG A 172 4.50 -5.56 8.67
C ARG A 172 6.00 -5.80 8.43
N TRP A 173 6.39 -7.07 8.25
CA TRP A 173 7.79 -7.44 8.06
C TRP A 173 8.31 -7.12 6.66
N PHE A 174 7.49 -7.40 5.63
CA PHE A 174 7.91 -7.42 4.23
C PHE A 174 7.51 -6.13 3.51
N SER A 175 6.22 -5.75 3.53
CA SER A 175 5.79 -4.49 2.92
C SER A 175 6.12 -3.28 3.79
N GLY A 176 6.01 -3.40 5.11
CA GLY A 176 6.42 -2.36 6.06
C GLY A 176 7.92 -2.33 6.36
N LEU A 177 8.70 -3.29 5.85
CA LEU A 177 10.14 -3.44 6.12
C LEU A 177 10.51 -3.32 7.61
N CYS A 178 9.69 -3.92 8.47
CA CYS A 178 9.81 -3.89 9.93
C CYS A 178 9.75 -2.50 10.58
N VAL A 179 9.40 -1.45 9.84
CA VAL A 179 9.06 -0.15 10.42
C VAL A 179 7.85 -0.34 11.34
N HIS A 180 7.89 0.29 12.51
CA HIS A 180 6.94 0.09 13.62
C HIS A 180 6.94 -1.30 14.26
N CYS A 181 7.90 -2.18 13.92
CA CYS A 181 8.06 -3.51 14.54
C CYS A 181 9.35 -3.60 15.35
N LEU A 182 10.47 -3.15 14.78
CA LEU A 182 11.78 -3.24 15.42
C LEU A 182 12.17 -1.91 16.10
N PRO A 183 12.82 -1.96 17.28
CA PRO A 183 13.58 -0.84 17.81
C PRO A 183 14.61 -0.32 16.80
N PHE A 184 14.93 0.97 16.81
CA PHE A 184 15.76 1.57 15.75
C PHE A 184 17.14 0.93 15.63
N ARG A 185 17.81 0.59 16.74
CA ARG A 185 19.10 -0.12 16.70
C ARG A 185 19.02 -1.40 15.83
N GLN A 186 17.92 -2.13 15.93
CA GLN A 186 17.67 -3.39 15.22
C GLN A 186 17.09 -3.14 13.83
N LEU A 187 16.26 -2.10 13.67
CA LEU A 187 15.75 -1.67 12.37
C LEU A 187 16.91 -1.27 11.45
N PHE A 188 17.90 -0.52 11.94
CA PHE A 188 19.08 -0.18 11.16
C PHE A 188 19.91 -1.42 10.77
N ARG A 189 20.06 -2.41 11.66
CA ARG A 189 20.68 -3.71 11.31
C ARG A 189 19.88 -4.46 10.24
N PHE A 190 18.56 -4.42 10.32
CA PHE A 190 17.67 -5.01 9.32
C PHE A 190 17.87 -4.35 7.95
N TYR A 191 17.92 -3.02 7.89
CA TYR A 191 18.14 -2.31 6.62
C TYR A 191 19.55 -2.53 6.05
N ASP A 192 20.60 -2.59 6.89
CA ASP A 192 21.95 -2.95 6.42
C ASP A 192 21.93 -4.30 5.66
N GLN A 193 21.39 -5.34 6.29
CA GLN A 193 21.33 -6.67 5.67
C GLN A 193 20.35 -6.73 4.49
N PHE A 194 19.23 -6.01 4.56
CA PHE A 194 18.26 -5.96 3.47
C PHE A 194 18.87 -5.32 2.21
N PHE A 195 19.59 -4.21 2.33
CA PHE A 195 20.22 -3.57 1.18
C PHE A 195 21.38 -4.39 0.60
N GLU A 196 22.08 -5.17 1.44
CA GLU A 196 23.13 -6.08 0.98
C GLU A 196 22.59 -7.32 0.26
N ASN A 197 21.48 -7.89 0.75
CA ASN A 197 21.02 -9.23 0.36
C ASN A 197 19.68 -9.26 -0.39
N GLY A 198 18.98 -8.12 -0.45
CA GLY A 198 17.69 -7.96 -1.10
C GLY A 198 16.55 -8.79 -0.53
N ARG A 199 15.56 -9.10 -1.37
CA ARG A 199 14.31 -9.76 -0.96
C ARG A 199 14.50 -11.10 -0.24
N GLU A 200 15.57 -11.83 -0.57
CA GLU A 200 15.87 -13.13 0.03
C GLU A 200 16.25 -13.03 1.51
N PHE A 201 16.78 -11.88 1.95
CA PHE A 201 16.96 -11.61 3.37
C PHE A 201 15.63 -11.60 4.14
N LEU A 202 14.53 -11.12 3.54
CA LEU A 202 13.22 -11.10 4.21
C LEU A 202 12.74 -12.51 4.57
N LEU A 203 12.95 -13.49 3.69
CA LEU A 203 12.64 -14.89 3.93
C LEU A 203 13.47 -15.46 5.08
N ARG A 204 14.80 -15.26 5.04
CA ARG A 204 15.75 -15.71 6.06
C ARG A 204 15.49 -15.08 7.43
N PHE A 205 15.24 -13.78 7.46
CA PHE A 205 14.86 -13.03 8.65
C PHE A 205 13.58 -13.61 9.26
N GLY A 206 12.54 -13.84 8.44
CA GLY A 206 11.29 -14.45 8.90
C GLY A 206 11.50 -15.85 9.48
N ILE A 207 12.32 -16.70 8.85
CA ILE A 207 12.60 -18.06 9.34
C ILE A 207 13.35 -18.01 10.68
N SER A 208 14.36 -17.14 10.79
CA SER A 208 15.13 -16.99 12.03
C SER A 208 14.27 -16.46 13.17
N LEU A 209 13.44 -15.44 12.91
CA LEU A 209 12.47 -14.92 13.87
C LEU A 209 11.54 -16.04 14.39
N MET A 210 10.98 -16.86 13.50
CA MET A 210 10.15 -18.00 13.90
C MET A 210 10.92 -19.01 14.77
N GLY A 211 12.21 -19.24 14.48
CA GLY A 211 13.07 -20.10 15.28
C GLY A 211 13.30 -19.57 16.69
N VAL A 212 13.69 -18.31 16.81
CA VAL A 212 13.94 -17.64 18.10
C VAL A 212 12.68 -17.59 18.96
N PHE A 213 11.52 -17.35 18.33
CA PHE A 213 10.23 -17.30 19.03
C PHE A 213 9.52 -18.66 19.15
N SER A 214 10.10 -19.74 18.64
CA SER A 214 9.45 -21.06 18.53
C SER A 214 8.80 -21.52 19.84
N LYS A 215 9.52 -21.45 20.97
CA LYS A 215 8.98 -21.84 22.29
C LYS A 215 7.77 -21.00 22.70
N GLN A 216 7.80 -19.70 22.46
CA GLN A 216 6.72 -18.78 22.84
C GLN A 216 5.51 -18.97 21.93
N LEU A 217 5.73 -19.15 20.63
CA LEU A 217 4.69 -19.44 19.64
C LEU A 217 3.97 -20.75 19.97
N LEU A 218 4.71 -21.83 20.27
CA LEU A 218 4.13 -23.12 20.63
C LEU A 218 3.39 -23.10 21.96
N ALA A 219 3.77 -22.22 22.89
CA ALA A 219 3.07 -22.04 24.17
C ALA A 219 1.80 -21.19 24.06
N ALA A 220 1.66 -20.35 23.02
CA ALA A 220 0.49 -19.53 22.78
C ALA A 220 -0.69 -20.38 22.29
N ASN A 221 -1.87 -20.19 22.88
CA ASN A 221 -3.05 -21.04 22.67
C ASN A 221 -4.23 -20.31 22.01
N SER A 222 -4.01 -19.08 21.55
CA SER A 222 -5.05 -18.28 20.89
C SER A 222 -4.47 -17.49 19.73
N TYR A 223 -5.34 -17.18 18.76
CA TYR A 223 -5.01 -16.34 17.62
C TYR A 223 -4.39 -15.00 18.06
N ASN A 224 -4.98 -14.31 19.04
CA ASN A 224 -4.52 -12.99 19.48
C ASN A 224 -3.12 -13.04 20.12
N GLN A 225 -2.80 -14.08 20.90
CA GLN A 225 -1.48 -14.25 21.48
C GLN A 225 -0.43 -14.50 20.38
N LEU A 226 -0.74 -15.40 19.45
CA LEU A 226 0.13 -15.69 18.29
C LEU A 226 0.33 -14.42 17.45
N TYR A 227 -0.75 -13.73 17.10
CA TYR A 227 -0.69 -12.52 16.30
C TYR A 227 0.14 -11.43 16.98
N SER A 228 -0.01 -11.22 18.28
CA SER A 228 0.78 -10.23 19.04
C SER A 228 2.28 -10.54 19.03
N LEU A 229 2.65 -11.84 19.15
CA LEU A 229 4.03 -12.30 19.00
C LEU A 229 4.56 -12.06 17.58
N LEU A 230 3.76 -12.40 16.57
CA LEU A 230 4.14 -12.30 15.16
C LEU A 230 4.29 -10.83 14.69
N VAL A 231 3.44 -9.92 15.14
CA VAL A 231 3.59 -8.50 14.78
C VAL A 231 4.64 -7.78 15.62
N LEU A 232 5.34 -8.50 16.51
CA LEU A 232 6.33 -7.96 17.46
C LEU A 232 5.76 -6.75 18.23
N ASP A 233 4.53 -6.86 18.74
CA ASP A 233 3.92 -5.75 19.46
C ASP A 233 4.73 -5.43 20.71
N TYR A 234 5.47 -4.32 20.69
CA TYR A 234 6.34 -3.90 21.79
C TYR A 234 5.62 -3.70 23.13
N LYS A 235 4.28 -3.60 23.13
CA LYS A 235 3.48 -3.51 24.36
C LYS A 235 3.24 -4.85 25.02
N VAL A 236 3.38 -5.94 24.27
CA VAL A 236 3.05 -7.30 24.69
C VAL A 236 4.29 -8.21 24.68
N VAL A 237 5.20 -7.98 23.73
CA VAL A 237 6.37 -8.80 23.49
C VAL A 237 7.62 -8.07 23.96
N GLU A 238 8.27 -8.64 24.96
CA GLU A 238 9.61 -8.22 25.37
C GLU A 238 10.64 -9.11 24.67
N ILE A 239 11.55 -8.46 23.93
CA ILE A 239 12.59 -9.13 23.16
C ILE A 239 13.92 -8.64 23.71
N SER A 240 14.73 -9.58 24.21
CA SER A 240 16.06 -9.28 24.72
C SER A 240 17.05 -8.99 23.58
N GLU A 241 18.14 -8.28 23.89
CA GLU A 241 19.22 -8.05 22.92
C GLU A 241 19.82 -9.36 22.40
N ASP A 242 19.94 -10.39 23.25
CA ASP A 242 20.43 -11.72 22.84
C ASP A 242 19.50 -12.38 21.82
N GLN A 243 18.19 -12.24 21.99
CA GLN A 243 17.21 -12.72 21.00
C GLN A 243 17.33 -11.95 19.70
N TYR A 244 17.49 -10.62 19.74
CA TYR A 244 17.73 -9.86 18.51
C TYR A 244 19.02 -10.26 17.81
N ASN A 245 20.11 -10.46 18.57
CA ASN A 245 21.37 -10.95 18.03
C ASN A 245 21.17 -12.30 17.35
N ALA A 246 20.52 -13.26 18.01
CA ALA A 246 20.20 -14.56 17.41
C ALA A 246 19.39 -14.41 16.12
N ILE A 247 18.37 -13.55 16.07
CA ILE A 247 17.57 -13.33 14.85
C ILE A 247 18.43 -12.89 13.67
N PHE A 248 19.35 -11.93 13.87
CA PHE A 248 20.16 -11.39 12.79
C PHE A 248 21.35 -12.28 12.44
N ASP A 249 21.98 -12.92 13.43
CA ASP A 249 23.18 -13.72 13.25
C ASP A 249 22.83 -15.13 12.69
N GLU A 250 21.64 -15.66 13.02
CA GLU A 250 21.16 -16.93 12.48
C GLU A 250 20.50 -16.79 11.11
N ALA A 251 19.97 -15.61 10.75
CA ALA A 251 19.31 -15.39 9.46
C ALA A 251 20.19 -15.85 8.27
N SER A 252 21.48 -15.51 8.27
CA SER A 252 22.41 -15.92 7.22
C SER A 252 22.67 -17.44 7.15
N ASN A 253 22.40 -18.17 8.24
CA ASN A 253 22.66 -19.61 8.30
C ASN A 253 21.57 -20.45 7.64
N TYR A 254 20.39 -19.85 7.38
CA TYR A 254 19.31 -20.53 6.67
C TYR A 254 19.62 -20.58 5.16
N ASP A 255 20.12 -21.73 4.71
CA ASP A 255 20.33 -22.01 3.29
C ASP A 255 18.99 -22.19 2.56
N ILE A 256 18.57 -21.11 1.90
CA ILE A 256 17.41 -21.09 1.02
C ILE A 256 17.78 -21.26 -0.46
N SER A 257 19.07 -21.36 -0.80
CA SER A 257 19.53 -21.53 -2.18
C SER A 257 19.20 -22.91 -2.74
N LYS A 258 18.97 -23.88 -1.85
CA LYS A 258 18.48 -25.23 -2.18
C LYS A 258 17.06 -25.25 -2.77
N TYR A 259 16.30 -24.16 -2.65
CA TYR A 259 14.92 -24.07 -3.15
C TYR A 259 14.88 -23.44 -4.54
N ASP A 260 14.08 -24.02 -5.43
CA ASP A 260 13.65 -23.35 -6.65
C ASP A 260 12.55 -22.33 -6.30
N LEU A 261 12.95 -21.17 -5.77
CA LEU A 261 12.03 -20.12 -5.34
C LEU A 261 11.12 -19.62 -6.47
N PRO A 262 11.58 -19.44 -7.73
CA PRO A 262 10.67 -19.13 -8.84
C PRO A 262 9.51 -20.14 -8.98
N THR A 263 9.79 -21.43 -8.96
CA THR A 263 8.77 -22.48 -9.05
C THR A 263 7.84 -22.46 -7.83
N ILE A 264 8.40 -22.39 -6.61
CA ILE A 264 7.59 -22.34 -5.37
C ILE A 264 6.68 -21.12 -5.37
N ARG A 265 7.16 -19.94 -5.79
CA ARG A 265 6.36 -18.71 -5.88
C ARG A 265 5.18 -18.88 -6.83
N GLN A 266 5.40 -19.50 -7.99
CA GLN A 266 4.34 -19.80 -8.95
C GLN A 266 3.31 -20.76 -8.34
N GLU A 267 3.76 -21.83 -7.69
CA GLU A 267 2.87 -22.78 -7.00
C GLU A 267 2.05 -22.10 -5.89
N GLN A 268 2.67 -21.21 -5.10
CA GLN A 268 1.96 -20.48 -4.04
C GLN A 268 0.95 -19.49 -4.62
N PHE A 269 1.26 -18.84 -5.74
CA PHE A 269 0.30 -18.01 -6.46
C PHE A 269 -0.92 -18.83 -6.91
N ASP A 270 -0.68 -19.94 -7.63
CA ASP A 270 -1.74 -20.80 -8.16
C ASP A 270 -2.63 -21.36 -7.05
N LYS A 271 -2.02 -21.76 -5.93
CA LYS A 271 -2.72 -22.36 -4.80
C LYS A 271 -3.52 -21.38 -3.95
N HIS A 272 -2.96 -20.20 -3.67
CA HIS A 272 -3.51 -19.31 -2.64
C HIS A 272 -4.13 -18.03 -3.17
N LEU A 273 -3.74 -17.57 -4.36
CA LEU A 273 -4.08 -16.23 -4.83
C LEU A 273 -4.88 -16.24 -6.14
N LYS A 274 -4.59 -17.16 -7.06
CA LYS A 274 -5.17 -17.20 -8.41
C LYS A 274 -6.70 -17.08 -8.43
N ALA A 275 -7.40 -17.90 -7.65
CA ALA A 275 -8.87 -17.88 -7.62
C ALA A 275 -9.43 -16.52 -7.16
N ARG A 276 -8.76 -15.86 -6.20
CA ARG A 276 -9.13 -14.51 -5.75
C ARG A 276 -8.95 -13.48 -6.87
N PHE A 277 -7.86 -13.59 -7.63
CA PHE A 277 -7.58 -12.70 -8.77
C PHE A 277 -8.56 -12.89 -9.92
N GLU A 278 -8.83 -14.14 -10.30
CA GLU A 278 -9.82 -14.44 -11.35
C GLU A 278 -11.21 -13.94 -10.96
N SER A 279 -11.58 -14.06 -9.69
CA SER A 279 -12.85 -13.53 -9.17
C SER A 279 -12.88 -12.00 -9.17
N SER A 280 -11.80 -11.33 -8.76
CA SER A 280 -11.68 -9.86 -8.78
C SER A 280 -11.76 -9.32 -10.21
N ALA A 281 -11.03 -9.93 -11.15
CA ALA A 281 -11.06 -9.56 -12.56
C ALA A 281 -12.44 -9.75 -13.19
N LYS A 282 -13.13 -10.84 -12.84
CA LYS A 282 -14.52 -11.08 -13.29
C LYS A 282 -15.48 -10.05 -12.71
N ALA A 283 -15.36 -9.74 -11.41
CA ALA A 283 -16.18 -8.72 -10.78
C ALA A 283 -15.96 -7.34 -11.44
N LEU A 284 -14.71 -6.97 -11.75
CA LEU A 284 -14.41 -5.71 -12.42
C LEU A 284 -14.98 -5.65 -13.85
N GLN A 285 -15.06 -6.78 -14.56
CA GLN A 285 -15.73 -6.88 -15.86
C GLN A 285 -17.26 -6.82 -15.76
N GLU A 286 -17.82 -7.25 -14.63
CA GLU A 286 -19.26 -7.24 -14.33
C GLU A 286 -19.75 -5.90 -13.77
N VAL A 287 -18.85 -5.05 -13.26
CA VAL A 287 -19.18 -3.65 -13.00
C VAL A 287 -19.40 -2.99 -14.35
N GLU A 288 -20.67 -2.85 -14.75
CA GLU A 288 -21.03 -1.97 -15.87
C GLU A 288 -20.46 -0.59 -15.56
N ALA A 289 -19.65 -0.05 -16.48
CA ALA A 289 -19.19 1.33 -16.37
C ALA A 289 -20.44 2.22 -16.40
N ILE A 290 -20.82 2.72 -15.23
CA ILE A 290 -21.81 3.78 -15.14
C ILE A 290 -21.11 5.01 -15.72
N ASP A 291 -21.56 5.47 -16.89
CA ASP A 291 -21.04 6.68 -17.52
C ASP A 291 -21.11 7.83 -16.51
N ASP A 292 -20.09 8.70 -16.47
CA ASP A 292 -20.15 9.91 -15.66
C ASP A 292 -21.35 10.78 -16.08
N CYS A 293 -21.80 11.68 -15.19
CA CYS A 293 -22.85 12.65 -15.47
C CYS A 293 -22.59 13.32 -16.82
N GLN A 294 -23.53 13.21 -17.75
CA GLN A 294 -23.32 13.65 -19.14
C GLN A 294 -23.33 15.17 -19.31
N TRP A 295 -23.51 15.94 -18.22
CA TRP A 295 -23.38 17.39 -18.21
C TRP A 295 -22.04 17.86 -17.67
N CYS A 296 -21.58 17.35 -16.52
CA CYS A 296 -20.31 17.79 -15.94
C CYS A 296 -19.12 16.88 -16.25
N LEU A 297 -19.36 15.61 -16.59
CA LEU A 297 -18.33 14.57 -16.77
C LEU A 297 -17.42 14.37 -15.54
N ASP A 298 -17.82 14.88 -14.37
CA ASP A 298 -17.02 14.90 -13.15
C ASP A 298 -17.64 14.11 -12.00
N ASN A 299 -18.98 13.98 -11.98
CA ASN A 299 -19.73 13.32 -10.92
C ASN A 299 -20.42 12.06 -11.45
N LEU A 300 -20.56 11.04 -10.59
CA LEU A 300 -21.40 9.90 -10.90
C LEU A 300 -22.86 10.35 -11.07
N PRO A 301 -23.58 9.86 -12.08
CA PRO A 301 -24.99 10.18 -12.22
C PRO A 301 -25.79 9.54 -11.09
N GLU A 302 -26.88 10.19 -10.72
CA GLU A 302 -27.86 9.69 -9.74
C GLU A 302 -29.25 9.59 -10.37
N LEU A 303 -29.42 10.28 -11.49
CA LEU A 303 -30.70 10.53 -12.13
C LEU A 303 -30.60 10.25 -13.63
N TYR A 304 -31.74 9.95 -14.22
CA TYR A 304 -31.93 9.89 -15.67
C TYR A 304 -33.05 10.84 -16.07
N CYS A 305 -32.76 11.76 -16.97
CA CYS A 305 -33.78 12.58 -17.60
C CYS A 305 -34.40 11.83 -18.77
N ILE A 306 -35.69 11.54 -18.71
CA ILE A 306 -36.41 10.79 -19.76
C ILE A 306 -36.43 11.56 -21.07
N ASP A 307 -36.67 12.87 -20.99
CA ASP A 307 -36.88 13.72 -22.16
C ASP A 307 -35.56 14.09 -22.85
N CYS A 308 -34.52 14.39 -22.07
CA CYS A 308 -33.16 14.60 -22.60
C CYS A 308 -32.45 13.29 -22.97
N ALA A 309 -32.93 12.16 -22.45
CA ALA A 309 -32.35 10.83 -22.61
C ALA A 309 -30.86 10.76 -22.20
N VAL A 310 -30.55 11.35 -21.04
CA VAL A 310 -29.19 11.43 -20.48
C VAL A 310 -29.17 11.05 -18.99
N VAL A 311 -28.05 10.49 -18.54
CA VAL A 311 -27.76 10.28 -17.12
C VAL A 311 -27.04 11.50 -16.55
N ILE A 312 -27.49 12.00 -15.39
CA ILE A 312 -27.06 13.26 -14.78
C ILE A 312 -26.91 13.11 -13.25
N CYS A 313 -26.03 13.88 -12.64
CA CYS A 313 -25.89 13.94 -11.18
C CYS A 313 -26.88 14.93 -10.57
N GLN A 314 -27.19 14.77 -9.28
CA GLN A 314 -28.11 15.65 -8.55
C GLN A 314 -27.57 17.09 -8.49
N ASP A 315 -26.26 17.27 -8.27
CA ASP A 315 -25.62 18.60 -8.23
C ASP A 315 -25.88 19.40 -9.51
N CYS A 316 -25.80 18.76 -10.67
CA CYS A 316 -26.06 19.40 -11.96
C CYS A 316 -27.51 19.87 -12.13
N VAL A 317 -28.47 19.16 -11.54
CA VAL A 317 -29.88 19.56 -11.52
C VAL A 317 -30.08 20.72 -10.54
N ASP A 318 -29.50 20.62 -9.35
CA ASP A 318 -29.64 21.63 -8.29
C ASP A 318 -28.95 22.96 -8.65
N ASP A 319 -27.83 22.90 -9.36
CA ASP A 319 -27.08 24.07 -9.85
C ASP A 319 -27.70 24.70 -11.11
N GLY A 320 -28.81 24.14 -11.64
CA GLY A 320 -29.51 24.69 -12.81
C GLY A 320 -28.73 24.56 -14.12
N LYS A 321 -27.75 23.65 -14.20
CA LYS A 321 -26.99 23.40 -15.45
C LYS A 321 -27.86 22.85 -16.59
N GLY A 322 -29.10 22.45 -16.27
CA GLY A 322 -30.08 22.00 -17.25
C GLY A 322 -30.37 23.02 -18.36
N ASP A 323 -30.34 24.32 -18.05
CA ASP A 323 -30.62 25.37 -19.04
C ASP A 323 -29.58 25.38 -20.18
N GLU A 324 -28.32 25.05 -19.90
CA GLU A 324 -27.24 24.92 -20.89
C GLU A 324 -27.39 23.68 -21.79
N HIS A 325 -28.24 22.73 -21.37
CA HIS A 325 -28.46 21.45 -22.02
C HIS A 325 -29.92 21.25 -22.49
N ASN A 326 -30.68 22.34 -22.66
CA ASN A 326 -32.10 22.34 -23.05
C ASN A 326 -32.99 21.47 -22.14
N HIS A 327 -32.64 21.38 -20.86
CA HIS A 327 -33.44 20.70 -19.85
C HIS A 327 -34.25 21.73 -19.06
N THR A 328 -35.56 21.54 -19.00
CA THR A 328 -36.48 22.44 -18.28
C THR A 328 -37.05 21.77 -17.03
N ASP A 329 -37.63 22.54 -16.11
CA ASP A 329 -38.33 22.02 -14.91
C ASP A 329 -39.51 21.08 -15.26
N GLU A 330 -39.96 21.10 -16.51
CA GLU A 330 -41.04 20.25 -17.01
C GLU A 330 -40.55 18.85 -17.40
N HIS A 331 -39.23 18.66 -17.55
CA HIS A 331 -38.64 17.37 -17.90
C HIS A 331 -38.78 16.37 -16.77
N LYS A 332 -39.14 15.14 -17.14
CA LYS A 332 -39.33 14.06 -16.18
C LYS A 332 -37.99 13.39 -15.88
N VAL A 333 -37.52 13.63 -14.66
CA VAL A 333 -36.33 13.00 -14.10
C VAL A 333 -36.74 11.82 -13.20
N ILE A 334 -36.05 10.69 -13.35
CA ILE A 334 -36.22 9.48 -12.53
C ILE A 334 -34.88 9.09 -11.93
N THR A 335 -34.89 8.25 -10.89
CA THR A 335 -33.64 7.70 -10.33
C THR A 335 -32.98 6.74 -11.32
N LEU A 336 -31.67 6.51 -11.17
CA LEU A 336 -30.98 5.50 -11.99
C LEU A 336 -31.53 4.09 -11.79
N GLU A 337 -31.92 3.73 -10.57
CA GLU A 337 -32.56 2.44 -10.28
C GLU A 337 -33.85 2.25 -11.11
N GLU A 338 -34.71 3.28 -11.16
CA GLU A 338 -35.92 3.27 -12.00
C GLU A 338 -35.61 3.25 -13.50
N TYR A 339 -34.49 3.86 -13.92
CA TYR A 339 -34.05 3.84 -15.32
C TYR A 339 -33.57 2.45 -15.73
N GLU A 340 -32.75 1.79 -14.90
CA GLU A 340 -32.24 0.44 -15.13
C GLU A 340 -33.36 -0.57 -15.32
N ASP A 341 -34.37 -0.53 -14.44
CA ASP A 341 -35.56 -1.38 -14.52
C ASP A 341 -36.38 -1.16 -15.80
N ARG A 342 -36.31 0.05 -16.39
CA ARG A 342 -37.14 0.48 -17.53
C ARG A 342 -36.34 0.73 -18.81
N GLN A 343 -35.05 0.38 -18.84
CA GLN A 343 -34.15 0.71 -19.94
C GLN A 343 -34.68 0.22 -21.31
N ALA A 344 -35.26 -0.98 -21.36
CA ALA A 344 -35.79 -1.56 -22.60
C ALA A 344 -37.03 -0.83 -23.13
N GLU A 345 -37.82 -0.21 -22.25
CA GLU A 345 -39.01 0.57 -22.60
C GLU A 345 -38.62 1.98 -23.06
N LEU A 346 -37.69 2.60 -22.34
CA LEU A 346 -37.22 3.96 -22.60
C LEU A 346 -36.37 4.04 -23.88
N LYS A 347 -35.55 3.02 -24.18
CA LYS A 347 -34.78 2.93 -25.44
C LYS A 347 -35.67 2.71 -26.68
N LYS A 348 -36.85 2.07 -26.55
CA LYS A 348 -37.80 1.83 -27.66
C LYS A 348 -38.55 3.09 -28.14
N LYS A 349 -38.79 4.07 -27.26
CA LYS A 349 -39.47 5.33 -27.62
C LYS A 349 -38.71 6.16 -28.66
N LYS A 350 -37.38 6.00 -28.77
CA LYS A 350 -36.53 6.77 -29.70
C LYS A 350 -36.72 6.38 -31.17
N THR A 351 -37.21 5.17 -31.47
CA THR A 351 -37.30 4.67 -32.85
C THR A 351 -38.62 4.95 -33.56
N ASP A 352 -39.74 5.11 -32.84
CA ASP A 352 -41.06 5.25 -33.47
C ASP A 352 -41.47 6.73 -33.71
N ASP A 353 -41.02 7.67 -32.88
CA ASP A 353 -41.42 9.08 -33.00
C ASP A 353 -40.50 9.95 -33.88
N ASP A 354 -39.22 9.58 -34.09
CA ASP A 354 -38.24 10.42 -34.80
C ASP A 354 -38.14 10.16 -36.32
N ILE A 355 -38.78 9.10 -36.85
CA ILE A 355 -38.84 8.81 -38.30
C ILE A 355 -40.04 9.54 -38.95
N THR A 356 -41.15 9.67 -38.25
CA THR A 356 -42.40 10.22 -38.82
C THR A 356 -42.39 11.75 -38.88
N ALA A 357 -41.63 12.43 -38.01
CA ALA A 357 -41.53 13.89 -37.99
C ALA A 357 -40.54 14.48 -39.02
N LYS A 358 -39.56 13.70 -39.51
CA LYS A 358 -38.56 14.18 -40.50
C LYS A 358 -39.03 14.10 -41.96
N LEU A 359 -40.11 13.39 -42.25
CA LEU A 359 -40.62 13.24 -43.63
C LEU A 359 -41.75 14.23 -44.00
N SER A 360 -42.33 14.97 -43.04
CA SER A 360 -43.38 15.96 -43.31
C SER A 360 -42.89 17.38 -43.59
N ASN A 361 -41.58 17.65 -43.43
CA ASN A 361 -40.99 18.98 -43.66
C ASN A 361 -40.18 19.07 -44.97
N LEU A 362 -40.35 18.11 -45.89
CA LEU A 362 -39.82 18.16 -47.25
C LEU A 362 -40.98 18.09 -48.26
N SER A 363 -41.85 19.11 -48.23
CA SER A 363 -42.78 19.38 -49.32
C SER A 363 -42.87 20.89 -49.58
N ILE A 364 -42.38 21.23 -50.79
CA ILE A 364 -42.22 22.52 -51.50
C ILE A 364 -40.91 23.23 -51.23
#